data_AF-A0A7Y5U484-F1
#
_entry.id   AF-A0A7Y5U484-F1
#
_cell.length_a   1.000
_cell.length_b   1.000
_cell.length_c   1.000
_cell.angle_alpha   90.00
_cell.angle_beta   90.00
_cell.angle_gamma   90.00
#
_symmetry.space_group_name_H-M   'P 1'
#
loop_
_entity.id
_entity.type
_entity.pdbx_description
1 polymer ?
#
loop_
_entity_poly.entity_id
_entity_poly.type
_entity_poly.pdbx_seq_one_letter_code
_entity_poly.pdbx_strand_id
1 'polypeptide(L)'
;MWQTMRFRGGPRAFRLAVAFAASVLLVNALIGERGLTFSMRARRDRAALTKEIASLRAENARLRARVQALTSDPAAIEAIARRDLGLLRRDEKVIVLSR
;
A
#
# COMPACT_ATOMS: atom_id res chain seq x y z
N MET A 1 -64.59 5.10 -14.11
CA MET A 1 -63.97 4.90 -15.43
C MET A 1 -62.86 5.93 -15.56
N TRP A 2 -61.60 5.49 -15.56
CA TRP A 2 -60.42 6.30 -15.21
C TRP A 2 -60.07 7.38 -16.25
N GLN A 3 -59.52 8.48 -15.73
CA GLN A 3 -59.10 9.70 -16.43
C GLN A 3 -58.03 9.44 -17.50
N THR A 4 -58.20 10.02 -18.68
CA THR A 4 -57.15 10.09 -19.71
C THR A 4 -56.25 11.30 -19.42
N MET A 5 -55.22 11.08 -18.61
CA MET A 5 -54.14 12.07 -18.43
C MET A 5 -53.28 12.09 -19.71
N ARG A 6 -53.76 12.83 -20.72
CA ARG A 6 -53.07 12.98 -21.99
C ARG A 6 -51.97 14.03 -21.80
N PHE A 7 -50.77 13.58 -21.44
CA PHE A 7 -49.55 14.40 -21.45
C PHE A 7 -49.34 14.93 -22.87
N ARG A 8 -49.83 16.15 -23.13
CA ARG A 8 -49.62 16.86 -24.39
C ARG A 8 -48.29 17.61 -24.31
N GLY A 9 -47.20 16.87 -24.13
CA GLY A 9 -45.87 17.40 -24.37
C GLY A 9 -45.75 17.68 -25.87
N GLY A 10 -45.76 18.95 -26.26
CA GLY A 10 -45.54 19.33 -27.67
C GLY A 10 -44.16 18.86 -28.15
N PRO A 11 -43.92 18.83 -29.48
CA PRO A 11 -42.62 18.42 -30.06
C PRO A 11 -41.45 19.29 -29.58
N ARG A 12 -41.72 20.45 -28.98
CA ARG A 12 -40.73 21.30 -28.31
C ARG A 12 -40.29 20.73 -26.96
N ALA A 13 -41.22 20.23 -26.15
CA ALA A 13 -40.91 19.62 -24.86
C ALA A 13 -40.09 18.33 -25.01
N PHE A 14 -40.43 17.51 -26.02
CA PHE A 14 -39.65 16.31 -26.35
C PHE A 14 -38.21 16.66 -26.79
N ARG A 15 -38.04 17.66 -27.67
CA ARG A 15 -36.70 18.13 -28.07
C ARG A 15 -35.86 18.65 -26.91
N LEU A 16 -36.47 19.40 -25.99
CA LEU A 16 -35.80 19.88 -24.78
C LEU A 16 -35.38 18.72 -23.86
N ALA A 17 -36.25 17.72 -23.68
CA ALA A 17 -35.93 16.54 -22.88
C ALA A 17 -34.77 15.73 -23.49
N VAL A 18 -34.75 15.55 -24.80
CA VAL A 18 -33.65 14.88 -25.51
C VAL A 18 -32.35 15.67 -25.41
N ALA A 19 -32.39 17.00 -25.60
CA ALA A 19 -31.22 17.85 -25.46
C ALA A 19 -30.67 17.83 -24.03
N PHE A 20 -31.55 17.84 -23.03
CA PHE A 20 -31.16 17.72 -21.62
C PHE A 20 -30.50 16.36 -21.35
N ALA A 21 -31.11 15.26 -21.78
CA ALA A 21 -30.54 13.92 -21.62
C ALA A 21 -29.16 13.80 -22.31
N ALA A 22 -29.03 14.33 -23.53
CA ALA A 22 -27.76 14.37 -24.25
C ALA A 22 -26.71 15.20 -23.49
N SER A 23 -27.09 16.35 -22.93
CA SER A 23 -26.18 17.17 -22.12
C SER A 23 -25.71 16.45 -20.85
N VAL A 24 -26.61 15.73 -20.17
CA VAL A 24 -26.28 14.92 -18.99
C VAL A 24 -25.33 13.78 -19.36
N LEU A 25 -25.56 13.10 -20.49
CA LEU A 25 -24.66 12.06 -20.99
C LEU A 25 -23.28 12.61 -21.36
N LEU A 26 -23.22 13.78 -22.02
CA LEU A 26 -21.95 14.44 -22.34
C LEU A 26 -21.19 14.86 -21.09
N VAL A 27 -21.88 15.44 -20.09
CA VAL A 27 -21.26 15.80 -18.81
C VAL A 27 -20.78 14.55 -18.09
N ASN A 28 -21.57 13.48 -18.05
CA ASN A 28 -21.16 12.21 -17.44
C ASN A 28 -20.00 11.55 -18.19
N ALA A 29 -19.94 11.65 -19.51
CA ALA A 29 -18.82 11.16 -20.32
C ALA A 29 -17.55 12.00 -20.09
N LEU A 30 -17.66 13.32 -20.04
CA LEU A 30 -16.54 14.23 -19.75
C LEU A 30 -16.04 14.12 -18.30
N ILE A 31 -16.93 13.82 -17.35
CA ILE A 31 -16.57 13.51 -15.97
C ILE A 31 -16.00 12.08 -15.88
N GLY A 32 -16.54 11.13 -16.64
CA GLY A 32 -16.09 9.74 -16.71
C GLY A 32 -14.70 9.58 -17.33
N GLU A 33 -14.41 10.30 -18.42
CA GLU A 33 -13.07 10.39 -19.01
C GLU A 33 -12.08 11.11 -18.08
N ARG A 34 -12.53 12.15 -17.36
CA ARG A 34 -11.71 12.73 -16.27
C ARG A 34 -11.57 11.79 -15.08
N GLY A 35 -12.52 10.89 -14.83
CA GLY A 35 -12.40 9.76 -13.89
C GLY A 35 -11.35 8.73 -14.32
N LEU A 36 -11.16 8.54 -15.63
CA LEU A 36 -10.07 7.72 -16.18
C LEU A 36 -8.70 8.42 -16.03
N THR A 37 -8.62 9.75 -16.02
CA THR A 37 -7.34 10.43 -15.70
C THR A 37 -6.93 10.26 -14.23
N PHE A 38 -7.89 10.08 -13.32
CA PHE A 38 -7.60 9.69 -11.93
C PHE A 38 -7.05 8.25 -11.83
N SER A 39 -7.39 7.38 -12.79
CA SER A 39 -6.82 6.04 -12.88
C SER A 39 -5.33 6.03 -13.24
N MET A 40 -4.80 7.08 -13.88
CA MET A 40 -3.36 7.19 -14.15
C MET A 40 -2.54 7.57 -12.90
N ARG A 41 -3.06 8.45 -12.02
CA ARG A 41 -2.40 8.75 -10.73
C ARG A 41 -2.50 7.57 -9.77
N ALA A 42 -3.69 6.98 -9.64
CA ALA A 42 -3.87 5.78 -8.82
C ALA A 42 -3.00 4.60 -9.31
N ARG A 43 -2.77 4.47 -10.62
CA ARG A 43 -1.82 3.48 -11.17
C ARG A 43 -0.36 3.81 -10.90
N ARG A 44 0.05 5.08 -10.97
CA ARG A 44 1.41 5.51 -10.64
C ARG A 44 1.74 5.31 -9.16
N ASP A 45 0.81 5.66 -8.28
CA ASP A 45 1.00 5.48 -6.83
C ASP A 45 1.06 4.00 -6.47
N ARG A 46 0.20 3.17 -7.08
CA ARG A 46 0.29 1.71 -6.94
C ARG A 46 1.60 1.13 -7.46
N ALA A 47 2.12 1.63 -8.58
CA ALA A 47 3.40 1.17 -9.14
C ALA A 47 4.59 1.58 -8.27
N ALA A 48 4.60 2.80 -7.75
CA ALA A 48 5.62 3.28 -6.83
C ALA A 48 5.65 2.46 -5.53
N LEU A 49 4.48 2.27 -4.90
CA LEU A 49 4.34 1.46 -3.69
C LEU A 49 4.73 0.00 -3.91
N THR A 50 4.39 -0.58 -5.08
CA THR A 50 4.78 -1.96 -5.41
C THR A 50 6.30 -2.09 -5.53
N LYS A 51 6.94 -1.10 -6.15
CA LYS A 51 8.41 -1.07 -6.28
C LYS A 51 9.08 -0.91 -4.91
N GLU A 52 8.53 -0.09 -4.04
CA GLU A 52 9.02 0.10 -2.68
C GLU A 52 8.89 -1.18 -1.84
N ILE A 53 7.74 -1.85 -1.89
CA ILE A 53 7.54 -3.15 -1.25
C ILE A 53 8.55 -4.19 -1.74
N ALA A 54 8.80 -4.24 -3.05
CA ALA A 54 9.78 -5.16 -3.62
C ALA A 54 11.20 -4.87 -3.12
N SER A 55 11.60 -3.59 -3.06
CA SER A 55 12.88 -3.15 -2.50
C SER A 55 13.03 -3.55 -1.04
N LEU A 56 12.02 -3.23 -0.22
CA LEU A 56 12.03 -3.55 1.21
C LEU A 56 12.08 -5.06 1.47
N ARG A 57 11.40 -5.88 0.66
CA ARG A 57 11.47 -7.34 0.76
C ARG A 57 12.87 -7.87 0.45
N ALA A 58 13.53 -7.34 -0.58
CA ALA A 58 14.90 -7.73 -0.94
C ALA A 58 15.90 -7.34 0.17
N GLU A 59 15.72 -6.16 0.75
CA GLU A 59 16.54 -5.69 1.86
C GLU A 59 16.32 -6.53 3.12
N ASN A 60 15.07 -6.85 3.46
CA ASN A 60 14.75 -7.71 4.59
C ASN A 60 15.37 -9.12 4.42
N ALA A 61 15.29 -9.69 3.22
CA ALA A 61 15.92 -10.98 2.93
C ALA A 61 17.45 -10.94 3.10
N ARG A 62 18.10 -9.87 2.63
CA ARG A 62 19.54 -9.65 2.82
C ARG A 62 19.91 -9.50 4.31
N LEU A 63 19.14 -8.73 5.06
CA LEU A 63 19.38 -8.54 6.49
C LEU A 63 19.21 -9.85 7.26
N ARG A 64 18.18 -10.64 6.95
CA ARG A 64 18.00 -11.98 7.54
C ARG A 64 19.16 -12.91 7.23
N ALA A 65 19.64 -12.93 5.98
CA ALA A 65 20.81 -13.72 5.61
C ALA A 65 22.08 -13.29 6.37
N ARG A 66 22.28 -11.97 6.58
CA ARG A 66 23.37 -11.45 7.42
C ARG A 66 23.24 -11.85 8.88
N VAL A 67 22.04 -11.74 9.45
CA VAL A 67 21.78 -12.20 10.82
C VAL A 67 22.08 -13.69 10.93
N GLN A 68 21.65 -14.50 9.98
CA GLN A 68 21.92 -15.94 9.97
C GLN A 68 23.42 -16.25 9.85
N ALA A 69 24.15 -15.53 9.00
CA ALA A 69 25.60 -15.66 8.85
C ALA A 69 26.39 -15.20 10.11
N LEU A 70 25.90 -14.17 10.81
CA LEU A 70 26.48 -13.73 12.07
C LEU A 70 26.12 -14.69 13.22
N THR A 71 24.92 -15.25 13.19
CA THR A 71 24.45 -16.23 14.19
C THR A 71 25.06 -17.61 13.98
N SER A 72 25.62 -17.93 12.81
CA SER A 72 26.31 -19.21 12.60
C SER A 72 27.64 -19.34 13.32
N ASP A 73 28.16 -18.26 13.92
CA ASP A 73 29.29 -18.33 14.86
C ASP A 73 28.96 -17.63 16.20
N PRO A 74 28.02 -18.18 16.99
CA PRO A 74 27.70 -17.64 18.31
C PRO A 74 28.92 -17.67 19.25
N ALA A 75 29.84 -18.62 19.04
CA ALA A 75 31.05 -18.77 19.83
C ALA A 75 32.03 -17.61 19.61
N ALA A 76 32.17 -17.12 18.37
CA ALA A 76 32.97 -15.92 18.10
C ALA A 76 32.35 -14.67 18.71
N ILE A 77 31.03 -14.50 18.63
CA ILE A 77 30.33 -13.36 19.26
C ILE A 77 30.49 -13.41 20.78
N GLU A 78 30.36 -14.59 21.38
CA GLU A 78 30.53 -14.80 22.82
C GLU A 78 31.99 -14.56 23.26
N ALA A 79 32.97 -14.98 22.46
CA ALA A 79 34.38 -14.72 22.75
C ALA A 79 34.69 -13.21 22.75
N ILE A 80 34.15 -12.45 21.81
CA ILE A 80 34.30 -10.98 21.75
C ILE A 80 33.57 -10.32 22.92
N ALA A 81 32.34 -10.75 23.24
CA ALA A 81 31.58 -10.22 24.38
C ALA A 81 32.27 -10.49 25.73
N ARG A 82 32.88 -11.66 25.92
CA ARG A 82 33.67 -11.99 27.12
C ARG A 82 34.96 -11.18 27.18
N ARG A 83 35.68 -11.03 26.06
CA ARG A 83 36.98 -10.36 26.02
C ARG A 83 36.86 -8.83 26.17
N ASP A 84 35.96 -8.22 25.40
CA ASP A 84 35.95 -6.76 25.22
C ASP A 84 34.92 -6.07 26.13
N LEU A 85 33.86 -6.78 26.54
CA LEU A 85 32.78 -6.23 27.35
C LEU A 85 32.66 -6.88 28.73
N GLY A 86 33.43 -7.94 29.01
CA GLY A 86 33.34 -8.70 30.26
C GLY A 86 31.97 -9.32 30.50
N LEU A 87 31.15 -9.46 29.46
CA LEU A 87 29.78 -9.94 29.57
C LEU A 87 29.76 -11.46 29.72
N LEU A 88 28.92 -11.92 30.64
CA LEU A 88 28.67 -13.33 30.90
C LEU A 88 27.25 -13.68 30.47
N ARG A 89 27.01 -14.95 30.09
CA ARG A 89 25.66 -15.37 29.74
C ARG A 89 24.73 -15.26 30.96
N ARG A 90 23.44 -15.06 30.71
CA ARG A 90 22.41 -14.88 31.75
C ARG A 90 22.32 -16.04 32.75
N ASP A 91 22.80 -17.22 32.38
CA ASP A 91 22.79 -18.47 33.15
C ASP A 91 24.12 -18.79 33.85
N GLU A 92 25.15 -17.94 33.74
CA GLU A 92 26.49 -18.16 34.32
C GLU A 92 26.64 -17.38 35.65
N LYS A 93 27.05 -18.05 36.74
CA LYS A 93 27.27 -17.42 38.05
C LYS A 93 28.74 -17.05 38.25
N VAL A 94 29.02 -15.78 38.53
CA VAL A 94 30.36 -15.30 38.88
C VAL A 94 30.67 -15.63 40.34
N ILE A 95 31.75 -16.37 40.58
CA ILE A 95 32.33 -16.54 41.91
C ILE A 95 33.59 -15.69 41.96
N VAL A 96 33.50 -14.51 42.60
CA VAL A 96 34.68 -13.69 42.87
C VAL A 96 35.32 -14.22 44.15
N LEU A 97 36.46 -14.91 44.01
CA LEU A 97 37.30 -15.29 45.14
C LEU A 97 38.19 -14.09 45.49
N SER A 98 37.79 -13.32 46.50
CA SER A 98 38.68 -12.36 47.16
C SER A 98 39.68 -13.15 48.00
N ARG A 99 40.97 -13.00 47.70
CA ARG A 99 42.07 -13.51 48.53
C ARG A 99 42.26 -12.60 49.75
#